data_AF-A0A832B008-F1
#
_entry.id   AF-A0A832B008-F1
#
_cell.length_a   1.000
_cell.length_b   1.000
_cell.length_c   1.000
_cell.angle_alpha   90.00
_cell.angle_beta   90.00
_cell.angle_gamma   90.00
#
_symmetry.space_group_name_H-M   'P 1'
#
loop_
_entity.id
_entity.type
_entity.pdbx_description
1 polymer ?
#
loop_
_entity_poly.entity_id
_entity_poly.type
_entity_poly.pdbx_seq_one_letter_code
_entity_poly.pdbx_strand_id
1 'polypeptide(L)'
;MPYESYFVDNNTLVVNGNFLGVSTGILGGWKKVDSAFNHTVNPEFYKMDPKEYLKRVASKYGLKRYFGLLTAVPMKKLSIKSSGAVTAFVTAGVENPNDMTINIILVLEARTSRSGLLNAIITATEAKSKALFELGYSFTGTNTDAVVVLSTRRGKFERFTGPATNLGQEIWKCVSLGVKDSLK
;
A
#
# COMPACT_ATOMS: atom_id res chain seq x y z
N MET A 1 12.33 -8.29 -10.51
CA MET A 1 11.82 -7.35 -11.53
C MET A 1 10.59 -6.68 -10.95
N PRO A 2 10.18 -5.47 -11.38
CA PRO A 2 8.95 -4.86 -10.85
C PRO A 2 7.74 -5.76 -11.12
N TYR A 3 6.78 -5.77 -10.21
CA TYR A 3 5.49 -6.44 -10.44
C TYR A 3 4.73 -5.73 -11.57
N GLU A 4 4.34 -6.47 -12.60
CA GLU A 4 3.85 -5.87 -13.86
C GLU A 4 2.33 -5.90 -14.01
N SER A 5 1.61 -6.70 -13.21
CA SER A 5 0.15 -6.83 -13.34
C SER A 5 -0.59 -5.72 -12.59
N TYR A 6 -0.47 -4.49 -13.07
CA TYR A 6 -1.22 -3.34 -12.56
C TYR A 6 -1.53 -2.35 -13.68
N PHE A 7 -2.51 -1.47 -13.46
CA PHE A 7 -2.72 -0.30 -14.30
C PHE A 7 -3.01 0.92 -13.43
N VAL A 8 -2.79 2.09 -14.00
CA VAL A 8 -3.08 3.38 -13.36
C VAL A 8 -3.88 4.22 -14.34
N ASP A 9 -5.04 4.71 -13.90
CA ASP A 9 -5.74 5.79 -14.58
C ASP A 9 -5.59 7.11 -13.78
N ASN A 10 -6.29 8.16 -14.22
CA ASN A 10 -6.18 9.49 -13.61
C ASN A 10 -6.44 9.51 -12.09
N ASN A 11 -7.23 8.57 -11.56
CA ASN A 11 -7.67 8.59 -10.16
C ASN A 11 -7.42 7.26 -9.42
N THR A 12 -7.10 6.17 -10.12
CA THR A 12 -7.00 4.85 -9.49
C THR A 12 -5.80 4.06 -9.97
N LEU A 13 -5.03 3.55 -9.01
CA LEU A 13 -4.15 2.40 -9.21
C LEU A 13 -4.94 1.12 -8.92
N VAL A 14 -4.86 0.14 -9.82
CA VAL A 14 -5.35 -1.23 -9.59
C VAL A 14 -4.23 -2.23 -9.83
N VAL A 15 -3.94 -3.05 -8.83
CA VAL A 15 -2.98 -4.16 -8.86
C VAL A 15 -3.76 -5.46 -8.93
N ASN A 16 -3.51 -6.30 -9.94
CA ASN A 16 -4.21 -7.55 -10.19
C ASN A 16 -3.31 -8.76 -9.92
N GLY A 17 -3.88 -9.89 -9.52
CA GLY A 17 -3.13 -11.12 -9.31
C GLY A 17 -3.92 -12.18 -8.56
N ASN A 18 -3.23 -13.04 -7.81
CA ASN A 18 -3.85 -14.01 -6.90
C ASN A 18 -3.06 -14.04 -5.61
N PHE A 19 -3.57 -13.32 -4.62
CA PHE A 19 -2.80 -12.97 -3.44
C PHE A 19 -3.37 -13.63 -2.17
N LEU A 20 -2.48 -13.97 -1.25
CA LEU A 20 -2.80 -13.96 0.16
C LEU A 20 -2.40 -12.59 0.70
N GLY A 21 -3.31 -11.86 1.34
CA GLY A 21 -3.01 -10.52 1.78
C GLY A 21 -3.64 -10.10 3.10
N VAL A 22 -3.11 -9.00 3.59
CA VAL A 22 -3.59 -8.27 4.78
C VAL A 22 -3.73 -6.80 4.44
N SER A 23 -4.69 -6.12 5.06
CA SER A 23 -4.89 -4.69 4.89
C SER A 23 -5.35 -4.04 6.19
N THR A 24 -4.86 -2.82 6.44
CA THR A 24 -5.35 -1.95 7.51
C THR A 24 -6.43 -0.97 7.03
N GLY A 25 -6.77 -0.97 5.74
CA GLY A 25 -7.75 -0.07 5.15
C GLY A 25 -9.21 -0.44 5.47
N ILE A 26 -10.13 0.35 4.91
CA ILE A 26 -11.58 0.11 5.03
C ILE A 26 -11.92 -1.29 4.49
N LEU A 27 -12.71 -2.06 5.24
CA LEU A 27 -13.01 -3.49 4.94
C LEU A 27 -11.75 -4.38 4.78
N GLY A 28 -10.68 -3.99 5.48
CA GLY A 28 -9.41 -4.71 5.57
C GLY A 28 -9.50 -6.00 6.38
N GLY A 29 -8.40 -6.37 7.01
CA GLY A 29 -8.22 -7.67 7.67
C GLY A 29 -7.46 -8.64 6.79
N TRP A 30 -7.71 -9.95 6.97
CA TRP A 30 -6.95 -11.03 6.33
C TRP A 30 -7.81 -11.79 5.34
N LYS A 31 -7.42 -11.87 4.06
CA LYS A 31 -8.14 -12.70 3.08
C LYS A 31 -7.32 -12.98 1.82
N LYS A 32 -7.83 -13.90 1.00
CA LYS A 32 -7.32 -14.11 -0.36
C LYS A 32 -8.02 -13.13 -1.31
N VAL A 33 -7.25 -12.33 -2.05
CA VAL A 33 -7.74 -11.31 -2.97
C VAL A 33 -7.19 -11.54 -4.38
N ASP A 34 -7.93 -11.15 -5.40
CA ASP A 34 -7.45 -11.12 -6.79
C ASP A 34 -6.96 -9.72 -7.19
N SER A 35 -7.21 -8.72 -6.34
CA SER A 35 -6.88 -7.34 -6.64
C SER A 35 -6.63 -6.51 -5.38
N ALA A 36 -5.89 -5.41 -5.54
CA ALA A 36 -5.93 -4.30 -4.60
C ALA A 36 -5.94 -2.98 -5.37
N PHE A 37 -6.51 -1.94 -4.78
CA PHE A 37 -6.52 -0.62 -5.40
C PHE A 37 -6.25 0.50 -4.40
N ASN A 38 -5.80 1.64 -4.93
CA ASN A 38 -5.72 2.91 -4.22
C ASN A 38 -6.37 3.97 -5.09
N HIS A 39 -7.35 4.70 -4.54
CA HIS A 39 -8.20 5.60 -5.31
C HIS A 39 -8.23 7.01 -4.71
N THR A 40 -7.97 8.01 -5.55
CA THR A 40 -8.12 9.43 -5.21
C THR A 40 -9.61 9.75 -5.09
N VAL A 41 -10.05 10.15 -3.89
CA VAL A 41 -11.46 10.49 -3.63
C VAL A 41 -11.88 11.80 -4.29
N ASN A 42 -13.15 11.90 -4.64
CA ASN A 42 -13.78 13.12 -5.12
C ASN A 42 -14.73 13.71 -4.05
N PRO A 43 -15.35 14.89 -4.26
CA PRO A 43 -16.25 15.49 -3.28
C PRO A 43 -17.48 14.66 -2.88
N GLU A 44 -17.87 13.64 -3.66
CA GLU A 44 -18.97 12.74 -3.27
C GLU A 44 -18.60 11.85 -2.08
N PHE A 45 -17.30 11.59 -1.86
CA PHE A 45 -16.82 10.79 -0.73
C PHE A 45 -17.29 11.35 0.62
N TYR A 46 -17.26 12.67 0.79
CA TYR A 46 -17.64 13.33 2.05
C TYR A 46 -19.15 13.30 2.32
N LYS A 47 -19.95 12.80 1.38
CA LYS A 47 -21.42 12.72 1.48
C LYS A 47 -21.93 11.29 1.66
N MET A 48 -21.03 10.32 1.81
CA MET A 48 -21.35 8.89 1.81
C MET A 48 -20.58 8.15 2.90
N ASP A 49 -21.11 7.02 3.36
CA ASP A 49 -20.33 6.10 4.20
C ASP A 49 -19.08 5.63 3.42
N PRO A 50 -17.87 5.67 4.03
CA PRO A 50 -16.64 5.29 3.34
C PRO A 50 -16.64 3.86 2.78
N LYS A 51 -17.36 2.90 3.39
CA LYS A 51 -17.45 1.52 2.91
C LYS A 51 -18.31 1.44 1.64
N GLU A 52 -19.39 2.21 1.58
CA GLU A 52 -20.23 2.30 0.39
C GLU A 52 -19.48 2.94 -0.78
N TYR A 53 -18.75 4.03 -0.53
CA TYR A 53 -17.91 4.66 -1.55
C TYR A 53 -16.85 3.69 -2.07
N LEU A 54 -16.15 2.98 -1.17
CA LEU A 54 -15.16 1.96 -1.53
C LEU A 54 -15.76 0.85 -2.42
N LYS A 55 -16.95 0.35 -2.07
CA LYS A 55 -17.66 -0.67 -2.87
C LYS A 55 -18.06 -0.15 -4.24
N ARG A 56 -18.47 1.12 -4.34
CA ARG A 56 -18.83 1.76 -5.62
C ARG A 56 -17.60 1.88 -6.52
N VAL A 57 -16.46 2.29 -5.97
CA VAL A 57 -15.18 2.31 -6.70
C VAL A 57 -14.81 0.91 -7.18
N ALA A 58 -14.83 -0.08 -6.30
CA ALA A 58 -14.52 -1.46 -6.68
C ALA A 58 -15.43 -1.99 -7.81
N SER A 59 -16.73 -1.68 -7.73
CA SER A 59 -17.72 -2.07 -8.75
C SER A 59 -17.44 -1.44 -10.11
N LYS A 60 -17.01 -0.16 -10.14
CA LYS A 60 -16.62 0.55 -11.37
C LYS A 60 -15.49 -0.18 -12.12
N TYR A 61 -14.56 -0.80 -11.40
CA TYR A 61 -13.44 -1.54 -11.96
C TYR A 61 -13.69 -3.06 -12.04
N GLY A 62 -14.91 -3.52 -11.75
CA GLY A 62 -15.26 -4.95 -11.79
C GLY A 62 -14.58 -5.81 -10.73
N LEU A 63 -14.06 -5.21 -9.65
CA LEU A 63 -13.28 -5.90 -8.62
C LEU A 63 -14.19 -6.63 -7.63
N LYS A 64 -13.98 -7.94 -7.47
CA LYS A 64 -14.84 -8.80 -6.62
C LYS A 64 -14.18 -9.16 -5.30
N ARG A 65 -12.90 -9.52 -5.31
CA ARG A 65 -12.16 -9.95 -4.11
C ARG A 65 -10.95 -9.05 -3.92
N TYR A 66 -11.16 -7.92 -3.26
CA TYR A 66 -10.18 -6.85 -3.20
C TYR A 66 -9.82 -6.40 -1.78
N PHE A 67 -8.67 -5.75 -1.68
CA PHE A 67 -8.43 -4.68 -0.71
C PHE A 67 -8.48 -3.34 -1.41
N GLY A 68 -8.98 -2.30 -0.74
CA GLY A 68 -9.07 -0.98 -1.34
C GLY A 68 -8.65 0.08 -0.34
N LEU A 69 -7.87 1.04 -0.82
CA LEU A 69 -7.46 2.23 -0.09
C LEU A 69 -8.08 3.45 -0.77
N LEU A 70 -8.42 4.45 0.03
CA LEU A 70 -8.92 5.75 -0.41
C LEU A 70 -7.91 6.81 -0.01
N THR A 71 -7.70 7.82 -0.86
CA THR A 71 -6.72 8.87 -0.60
C THR A 71 -7.18 10.22 -1.13
N ALA A 72 -6.81 11.31 -0.46
CA ALA A 72 -6.92 12.66 -1.02
C ALA A 72 -5.74 13.01 -1.94
N VAL A 73 -4.69 12.17 -1.98
CA VAL A 73 -3.49 12.38 -2.76
C VAL A 73 -3.78 12.08 -4.24
N PRO A 74 -3.50 13.01 -5.17
CA PRO A 74 -3.66 12.77 -6.60
C PRO A 74 -2.77 11.63 -7.11
N MET A 75 -3.27 10.76 -8.00
CA MET A 75 -2.48 9.64 -8.56
C MET A 75 -1.21 10.06 -9.32
N LYS A 76 -1.08 11.32 -9.74
CA LYS A 76 0.20 11.85 -10.27
C LYS A 76 1.35 11.80 -9.26
N LYS A 77 1.05 11.75 -7.96
CA LYS A 77 2.02 11.57 -6.86
C LYS A 77 2.26 10.09 -6.54
N LEU A 78 1.68 9.15 -7.28
CA LEU A 78 1.94 7.73 -7.08
C LEU A 78 3.41 7.42 -7.37
N SER A 79 4.12 6.94 -6.36
CA SER A 79 5.46 6.39 -6.52
C SER A 79 5.42 4.87 -6.59
N ILE A 80 6.15 4.30 -7.56
CA ILE A 80 6.29 2.86 -7.73
C ILE A 80 7.78 2.53 -7.62
N LYS A 81 8.17 1.78 -6.58
CA LYS A 81 9.56 1.35 -6.36
C LYS A 81 9.62 -0.16 -6.25
N SER A 82 10.69 -0.74 -6.80
CA SER A 82 10.91 -2.18 -6.75
C SER A 82 12.35 -2.52 -6.36
N SER A 83 12.52 -3.60 -5.61
CA SER A 83 13.81 -4.16 -5.20
C SER A 83 13.63 -5.65 -4.94
N GLY A 84 14.43 -6.48 -5.62
CA GLY A 84 14.34 -7.94 -5.47
C GLY A 84 12.94 -8.47 -5.73
N ALA A 85 12.32 -9.04 -4.70
CA ALA A 85 10.98 -9.64 -4.74
C ALA A 85 9.87 -8.70 -4.23
N VAL A 86 10.16 -7.40 -4.07
CA VAL A 86 9.21 -6.41 -3.56
C VAL A 86 8.92 -5.34 -4.60
N THR A 87 7.63 -5.02 -4.75
CA THR A 87 7.16 -3.79 -5.39
C THR A 87 6.28 -3.02 -4.40
N ALA A 88 6.57 -1.75 -4.19
CA ALA A 88 5.80 -0.84 -3.37
C ALA A 88 5.14 0.24 -4.24
N PHE A 89 3.84 0.42 -4.03
CA PHE A 89 3.04 1.51 -4.58
C PHE A 89 2.69 2.45 -3.43
N VAL A 90 3.12 3.71 -3.51
CA VAL A 90 3.00 4.67 -2.41
C VAL A 90 2.36 5.95 -2.90
N THR A 91 1.34 6.42 -2.18
CA THR A 91 0.84 7.81 -2.30
C THR A 91 0.96 8.48 -0.94
N ALA A 92 1.62 9.63 -0.88
CA ALA A 92 1.86 10.36 0.35
C ALA A 92 1.43 11.82 0.22
N GLY A 93 0.70 12.31 1.23
CA GLY A 93 0.43 13.72 1.46
C GLY A 93 0.67 14.02 2.93
N VAL A 94 1.28 15.18 3.22
CA VAL A 94 1.66 15.55 4.59
C VAL A 94 1.53 17.05 4.88
N GLU A 95 0.95 17.83 3.96
CA GLU A 95 0.79 19.28 4.10
C GLU A 95 -0.05 19.66 5.35
N ASN A 96 -1.07 18.86 5.66
CA ASN A 96 -1.75 18.86 6.96
C ASN A 96 -1.86 17.41 7.46
N PRO A 97 -1.03 16.96 8.41
CA PRO A 97 -1.07 15.57 8.90
C PRO A 97 -2.43 15.13 9.45
N ASN A 98 -3.29 16.09 9.82
CA ASN A 98 -4.63 15.80 10.29
C ASN A 98 -5.63 15.43 9.18
N ASP A 99 -5.39 15.91 7.95
CA ASP A 99 -6.29 15.78 6.80
C ASP A 99 -5.68 15.00 5.62
N MET A 100 -4.43 14.56 5.77
CA MET A 100 -3.68 13.86 4.73
C MET A 100 -3.52 12.37 5.04
N THR A 101 -2.94 11.64 4.10
CA THR A 101 -2.78 10.18 4.18
C THR A 101 -1.50 9.71 3.51
N ILE A 102 -0.91 8.64 4.03
CA ILE A 102 0.14 7.86 3.38
C ILE A 102 -0.38 6.43 3.20
N ASN A 103 -0.67 6.07 1.96
CA ASN A 103 -1.13 4.74 1.57
C ASN A 103 0.00 3.97 0.90
N ILE A 104 0.19 2.72 1.32
CA ILE A 104 1.23 1.82 0.83
C ILE A 104 0.58 0.49 0.41
N ILE A 105 0.79 0.06 -0.83
CA ILE A 105 0.49 -1.31 -1.28
C ILE A 105 1.81 -2.00 -1.58
N LEU A 106 2.08 -3.12 -0.91
CA LEU A 106 3.22 -3.98 -1.16
C LEU A 106 2.78 -5.23 -1.90
N VAL A 107 3.46 -5.55 -2.99
CA VAL A 107 3.43 -6.87 -3.63
C VAL A 107 4.75 -7.57 -3.32
N LEU A 108 4.64 -8.75 -2.71
CA LEU A 108 5.73 -9.64 -2.35
C LEU A 108 5.68 -10.86 -3.28
N GLU A 109 6.68 -11.00 -4.14
CA GLU A 109 6.89 -12.18 -4.99
C GLU A 109 7.50 -13.35 -4.19
N ALA A 110 6.88 -13.65 -3.04
CA ALA A 110 7.30 -14.66 -2.09
C ALA A 110 6.08 -15.42 -1.55
N ARG A 111 6.29 -16.64 -1.07
CA ARG A 111 5.35 -17.33 -0.19
C ARG A 111 5.59 -16.85 1.23
N THR A 112 4.58 -16.35 1.92
CA THR A 112 4.76 -15.85 3.29
C THR A 112 3.97 -16.67 4.30
N SER A 113 4.50 -16.75 5.52
CA SER A 113 3.70 -17.20 6.67
C SER A 113 2.62 -16.16 7.01
N ARG A 114 1.68 -16.52 7.88
CA ARG A 114 0.68 -15.55 8.33
C ARG A 114 1.32 -14.41 9.16
N SER A 115 2.19 -14.75 10.09
CA SER A 115 2.93 -13.75 10.86
C SER A 115 3.81 -12.88 9.97
N GLY A 116 4.37 -13.43 8.88
CA GLY A 116 5.18 -12.71 7.91
C GLY A 116 4.42 -11.54 7.25
N LEU A 117 3.19 -11.74 6.80
CA LEU A 117 2.42 -10.62 6.21
C LEU A 117 2.14 -9.50 7.23
N LEU A 118 1.88 -9.84 8.49
CA LEU A 118 1.67 -8.84 9.54
C LEU A 118 2.97 -8.12 9.88
N ASN A 119 4.09 -8.85 9.93
CA ASN A 119 5.39 -8.29 10.20
C ASN A 119 5.82 -7.30 9.10
N ALA A 120 5.41 -7.53 7.84
CA ALA A 120 5.64 -6.62 6.73
C ALA A 120 4.91 -5.27 6.91
N ILE A 121 3.72 -5.25 7.55
CA ILE A 121 3.04 -4.00 7.90
C ILE A 121 3.91 -3.17 8.86
N ILE A 122 4.49 -3.83 9.87
CA ILE A 122 5.38 -3.17 10.85
C ILE A 122 6.60 -2.59 10.14
N THR A 123 7.29 -3.39 9.33
CA THR A 123 8.48 -2.96 8.56
C THR A 123 8.17 -1.81 7.60
N ALA A 124 7.03 -1.85 6.91
CA ALA A 124 6.59 -0.75 6.05
C ALA A 124 6.32 0.53 6.86
N THR A 125 5.70 0.39 8.03
CA THR A 125 5.36 1.53 8.92
C THR A 125 6.62 2.20 9.49
N GLU A 126 7.60 1.40 9.92
CA GLU A 126 8.89 1.90 10.41
C GLU A 126 9.68 2.58 9.29
N ALA A 127 9.75 1.97 8.10
CA ALA A 127 10.42 2.55 6.94
C ALA A 127 9.80 3.88 6.51
N LYS A 128 8.46 3.96 6.48
CA LYS A 128 7.71 5.20 6.23
C LYS A 128 8.06 6.27 7.26
N SER A 129 8.03 5.92 8.54
CA SER A 129 8.34 6.86 9.64
C SER A 129 9.78 7.38 9.52
N LYS A 130 10.74 6.48 9.24
CA LYS A 130 12.14 6.86 9.04
C LYS A 130 12.30 7.81 7.84
N ALA A 131 11.61 7.54 6.73
CA ALA A 131 11.65 8.40 5.56
C ALA A 131 11.09 9.81 5.85
N LEU A 132 10.03 9.93 6.65
CA LEU A 132 9.49 11.21 7.09
C LEU A 132 10.51 11.99 7.94
N PHE A 133 11.14 11.33 8.93
CA PHE A 133 12.19 11.95 9.73
C PHE A 133 13.39 12.41 8.90
N GLU A 134 13.80 11.61 7.90
CA GLU A 134 14.88 11.98 6.98
C GLU A 134 14.54 13.16 6.06
N LEU A 135 13.26 13.47 5.88
CA LEU A 135 12.78 14.66 5.17
C LEU A 135 12.58 15.87 6.11
N GLY A 136 12.86 15.73 7.41
CA GLY A 136 12.75 16.81 8.40
C GLY A 136 11.39 16.93 9.08
N TYR A 137 10.45 16.00 8.85
CA TYR A 137 9.18 15.96 9.59
C TYR A 137 9.40 15.40 11.01
N SER A 138 8.58 15.85 11.96
CA SER A 138 8.64 15.44 13.37
C SER A 138 7.59 14.39 13.78
N PHE A 139 6.86 13.82 12.81
CA PHE A 139 5.81 12.84 13.02
C PHE A 139 6.09 11.54 12.25
N THR A 140 5.47 10.45 12.71
CA THR A 140 5.67 9.08 12.17
C THR A 140 4.68 8.72 11.06
N GLY A 141 3.67 9.56 10.82
CA GLY A 141 2.60 9.31 9.87
C GLY A 141 1.50 10.35 9.94
N THR A 142 0.38 10.06 9.29
CA THR A 142 -0.86 10.86 9.34
C THR A 142 -1.96 10.12 10.10
N ASN A 143 -3.10 10.78 10.31
CA ASN A 143 -4.27 10.19 10.99
C ASN A 143 -4.88 8.98 10.25
N THR A 144 -4.63 8.84 8.94
CA THR A 144 -5.35 7.88 8.09
C THR A 144 -4.44 7.00 7.23
N ASP A 145 -3.18 6.83 7.64
CA ASP A 145 -2.24 5.97 6.93
C ASP A 145 -2.76 4.53 6.82
N ALA A 146 -2.57 3.91 5.65
CA ALA A 146 -2.99 2.53 5.43
C ALA A 146 -1.95 1.71 4.66
N VAL A 147 -1.85 0.43 5.02
CA VAL A 147 -0.94 -0.53 4.39
C VAL A 147 -1.73 -1.75 3.90
N VAL A 148 -1.46 -2.15 2.66
CA VAL A 148 -1.86 -3.45 2.10
C VAL A 148 -0.58 -4.24 1.82
N VAL A 149 -0.54 -5.51 2.24
CA VAL A 149 0.55 -6.43 1.89
C VAL A 149 -0.02 -7.63 1.16
N LEU A 150 0.50 -7.91 -0.03
CA LEU A 150 0.04 -8.95 -0.94
C LEU A 150 1.18 -9.93 -1.22
N SER A 151 1.04 -11.20 -0.84
CA SER A 151 1.94 -12.27 -1.27
C SER A 151 1.37 -12.93 -2.53
N THR A 152 2.16 -13.03 -3.61
CA THR A 152 1.79 -13.77 -4.83
C THR A 152 1.70 -15.28 -4.60
N ARG A 153 2.19 -15.76 -3.44
CA ARG A 153 2.31 -17.18 -3.09
C ARG A 153 3.21 -17.97 -4.05
N ARG A 154 4.07 -17.29 -4.79
CA ARG A 154 5.13 -17.85 -5.64
C ARG A 154 6.50 -17.50 -5.05
N GLY A 155 7.56 -18.14 -5.52
CA GLY A 155 8.92 -17.87 -5.05
C GLY A 155 9.24 -18.47 -3.68
N LYS A 156 10.30 -17.94 -3.06
CA LYS A 156 10.87 -18.43 -1.78
C LYS A 156 9.86 -18.29 -0.64
N PHE A 157 9.91 -19.24 0.30
CA PHE A 157 9.13 -19.13 1.53
C PHE A 157 9.85 -18.26 2.56
N GLU A 158 9.18 -17.19 2.99
CA GLU A 158 9.66 -16.26 4.00
C GLU A 158 8.79 -16.38 5.26
N ARG A 159 9.41 -16.87 6.34
CA ARG A 159 8.73 -17.03 7.64
C ARG A 159 8.50 -15.68 8.31
N PHE A 160 9.46 -14.77 8.20
CA PHE A 160 9.47 -13.44 8.79
C PHE A 160 9.84 -12.43 7.70
N THR A 161 9.40 -11.19 7.88
CA THR A 161 9.68 -10.09 6.94
C THR A 161 10.13 -8.83 7.67
N GLY A 162 10.66 -8.99 8.88
CA GLY A 162 11.21 -7.89 9.68
C GLY A 162 12.45 -7.27 9.03
N PRO A 163 12.89 -6.08 9.47
CA PRO A 163 13.94 -5.29 8.81
C PRO A 163 15.29 -6.00 8.65
N ALA A 164 15.59 -7.00 9.49
CA ALA A 164 16.83 -7.78 9.41
C ALA A 164 16.82 -8.88 8.33
N THR A 165 15.66 -9.21 7.77
CA THR A 165 15.54 -10.22 6.70
C THR A 165 15.79 -9.61 5.34
N ASN A 166 16.25 -10.39 4.35
CA ASN A 166 16.46 -9.89 2.98
C ASN A 166 15.17 -9.26 2.41
N LEU A 167 14.02 -9.94 2.55
CA LEU A 167 12.75 -9.40 2.08
C LEU A 167 12.34 -8.14 2.85
N GLY A 168 12.61 -8.07 4.16
CA GLY A 168 12.36 -6.86 4.96
C GLY A 168 13.23 -5.68 4.57
N GLN A 169 14.51 -5.90 4.21
CA GLN A 169 15.39 -4.86 3.69
C GLN A 169 14.90 -4.33 2.33
N GLU A 170 14.39 -5.22 1.47
CA GLU A 170 13.77 -4.84 0.19
C GLU A 170 12.49 -4.01 0.41
N ILE A 171 11.62 -4.40 1.36
CA ILE A 171 10.46 -3.62 1.79
C ILE A 171 10.91 -2.24 2.27
N TRP A 172 11.88 -2.20 3.19
CA TRP A 172 12.38 -0.95 3.77
C TRP A 172 12.88 0.02 2.72
N LYS A 173 13.68 -0.48 1.77
CA LYS A 173 14.22 0.30 0.66
C LYS A 173 13.11 0.83 -0.24
N CYS A 174 12.17 -0.01 -0.66
CA CYS A 174 11.10 0.40 -1.56
C CYS A 174 10.16 1.42 -0.91
N VAL A 175 9.76 1.20 0.35
CA VAL A 175 8.88 2.13 1.08
C VAL A 175 9.59 3.45 1.35
N SER A 176 10.84 3.42 1.83
CA SER A 176 11.58 4.65 2.12
C SER A 176 11.75 5.52 0.87
N LEU A 177 12.12 4.90 -0.26
CA LEU A 177 12.24 5.61 -1.54
C LEU A 177 10.86 6.05 -2.07
N GLY A 178 9.82 5.23 -1.91
CA GLY A 178 8.48 5.53 -2.39
C GLY A 178 7.84 6.72 -1.68
N VAL A 179 8.00 6.80 -0.35
CA VAL A 179 7.52 7.95 0.44
C VAL A 179 8.23 9.23 0.02
N LYS A 180 9.56 9.20 -0.05
CA LYS A 180 10.36 10.38 -0.47
C LYS A 180 10.04 10.87 -1.87
N ASP A 181 9.75 9.95 -2.78
CA ASP A 181 9.43 10.27 -4.17
C ASP A 181 8.00 10.79 -4.32
N SER A 182 7.04 10.22 -3.57
CA SER A 182 5.64 10.64 -3.59
C SER A 182 5.40 12.02 -2.97
N LEU A 183 6.29 12.46 -2.08
CA LEU A 183 6.24 13.78 -1.43
C LEU A 183 6.91 14.90 -2.22
N LYS A 184 7.57 14.60 -3.33
CA LYS A 184 8.08 15.61 -4.27
C LYS A 184 6.95 16.16 -5.14
#